data_AF-A0A2I1YXC9-F1
#
_entry.id   AF-A0A2I1YXC9-F1
#
_cell.length_a   1.000
_cell.length_b   1.000
_cell.length_c   1.000
_cell.angle_alpha   90.00
_cell.angle_beta   90.00
_cell.angle_gamma   90.00
#
_symmetry.space_group_name_H-M   'P 1'
#
loop_
_entity.id
_entity.type
_entity.pdbx_description
1 polymer ?
#
loop_
_entity_poly.entity_id
_entity_poly.type
_entity_poly.pdbx_seq_one_letter_code
_entity_poly.pdbx_strand_id
1 'polypeptide(L)'
;ARTDLTDDEKKAAKEAAKDAADKAKAAIDAATDDAEVDKAKEAGTGAVEAINPEAKAKPEAKEAIDDVLKAKESAIDARTDLTDDEKKAAKEAAKDAADKAKAAIDA
;
A
#
# COMPACT_ATOMS: atom_id res chain seq x y z
N ALA A 1 11.13 4.45 4.94
CA ALA A 1 10.78 3.94 3.59
C ALA A 1 9.32 3.50 3.61
N ARG A 2 8.56 3.68 2.52
CA ARG A 2 7.17 3.21 2.38
C ARG A 2 7.15 1.71 2.04
N THR A 3 7.27 0.86 3.05
CA THR A 3 7.30 -0.62 2.94
C THR A 3 5.92 -1.24 2.74
N ASP A 4 4.89 -0.44 3.01
CA ASP A 4 3.48 -0.68 2.74
C ASP A 4 3.16 -0.69 1.23
N LEU A 5 3.99 -0.07 0.40
CA LEU A 5 3.84 -0.07 -1.05
C LEU A 5 4.46 -1.31 -1.68
N THR A 6 3.79 -1.80 -2.71
CA THR A 6 4.35 -2.70 -3.72
C THR A 6 5.40 -1.98 -4.57
N ASP A 7 6.18 -2.75 -5.32
CA ASP A 7 7.17 -2.18 -6.21
C ASP A 7 6.54 -1.45 -7.39
N ASP A 8 5.36 -1.88 -7.86
CA ASP A 8 4.60 -1.18 -8.88
C ASP A 8 4.08 0.18 -8.38
N GLU A 9 3.53 0.25 -7.17
CA GLU A 9 3.10 1.53 -6.57
C GLU A 9 4.29 2.48 -6.34
N LYS A 10 5.44 1.95 -5.91
CA LYS A 10 6.68 2.74 -5.79
C LYS A 10 7.16 3.23 -7.17
N LYS A 11 7.08 2.38 -8.19
CA LYS A 11 7.49 2.73 -9.55
C LYS A 11 6.60 3.83 -10.11
N ALA A 12 5.29 3.70 -9.98
CA ALA A 12 4.33 4.74 -10.38
C ALA A 12 4.59 6.08 -9.67
N ALA A 13 4.90 6.05 -8.36
CA ALA A 13 5.26 7.27 -7.63
C ALA A 13 6.54 7.94 -8.15
N LYS A 14 7.57 7.13 -8.48
CA LYS A 14 8.83 7.64 -9.07
C LYS A 14 8.63 8.21 -10.47
N GLU A 15 7.80 7.57 -11.29
CA GLU A 15 7.43 8.06 -12.62
C GLU A 15 6.67 9.39 -12.52
N ALA A 16 5.68 9.49 -11.63
CA ALA A 16 4.97 10.74 -11.37
C ALA A 16 5.93 11.86 -10.90
N ALA A 17 6.91 11.54 -10.05
CA ALA A 17 7.89 12.52 -9.57
C ALA A 17 8.84 12.98 -10.67
N LYS A 18 9.25 12.05 -11.53
CA LYS A 18 10.03 12.37 -12.72
C LYS A 18 9.25 13.29 -13.66
N ASP A 19 7.99 12.96 -13.95
CA ASP A 19 7.13 13.75 -14.84
C ASP A 19 6.89 15.16 -14.29
N ALA A 20 6.64 15.29 -12.98
CA ALA A 20 6.51 16.59 -12.33
C ALA A 20 7.80 17.41 -12.42
N ALA A 21 8.95 16.78 -12.16
CA ALA A 21 10.25 17.43 -12.27
C ALA A 21 10.60 17.81 -13.72
N ASP A 22 10.18 17.04 -14.71
CA ASP A 22 10.43 17.35 -16.13
C ASP A 22 9.52 18.48 -16.63
N LYS A 23 8.26 18.52 -16.18
CA LYS A 23 7.36 19.67 -16.40
C LYS A 23 7.88 20.96 -15.76
N ALA A 24 8.41 20.88 -14.54
CA ALA A 24 9.00 22.02 -13.85
C ALA A 24 10.20 22.59 -14.63
N LYS A 25 11.11 21.72 -15.09
CA LYS A 25 12.26 22.16 -15.91
C LYS A 25 11.81 22.83 -17.20
N ALA A 26 10.85 22.24 -17.92
CA ALA A 26 10.32 22.84 -19.13
C ALA A 26 9.66 24.21 -18.89
N ALA A 27 8.97 24.40 -17.76
CA ALA A 27 8.40 25.69 -17.39
C ALA A 27 9.47 26.74 -17.05
N ILE A 28 10.56 26.33 -16.38
CA ILE A 28 11.71 27.19 -16.10
C ILE A 28 12.42 27.58 -17.41
N ASP A 29 12.63 26.63 -18.33
CA ASP A 29 13.28 26.88 -19.62
C ASP A 29 12.46 27.85 -20.51
N ALA A 30 11.14 27.87 -20.34
CA ALA A 30 10.23 28.75 -21.06
C ALA A 30 10.03 30.12 -20.41
N ALA A 31 10.49 30.32 -19.16
CA ALA A 31 10.35 31.58 -18.44
C ALA A 31 11.16 32.69 -19.12
N THR A 32 10.59 33.89 -19.20
CA THR A 32 11.19 35.03 -19.89
C THR A 32 11.83 36.05 -18.95
N ASP A 33 11.56 35.93 -17.65
CA ASP A 33 12.14 36.74 -16.58
C ASP A 33 12.32 35.95 -15.28
N ASP A 34 13.00 36.57 -14.31
CA ASP A 34 13.31 35.96 -13.02
C ASP A 34 12.05 35.63 -12.19
N ALA A 35 10.98 36.42 -12.31
CA ALA A 35 9.75 36.21 -11.55
C ALA A 35 9.00 34.96 -12.06
N GLU A 36 9.00 34.73 -13.37
CA GLU A 36 8.48 33.51 -13.98
C GLU A 36 9.31 32.29 -13.61
N VAL A 37 10.64 32.41 -13.54
CA VAL A 37 11.54 31.35 -13.06
C VAL A 37 11.20 30.96 -11.62
N ASP A 38 11.08 31.94 -10.72
CA ASP A 38 10.76 31.69 -9.31
C ASP A 38 9.39 31.02 -9.15
N LYS A 39 8.39 31.47 -9.89
CA LYS A 39 7.06 30.86 -9.89
C LYS A 39 7.08 29.42 -10.40
N ALA A 40 7.79 29.16 -11.51
CA ALA A 40 7.91 27.81 -12.08
C ALA A 40 8.66 26.87 -11.12
N LYS A 41 9.70 27.37 -10.45
CA LYS A 41 10.43 26.65 -9.41
C LYS A 41 9.52 26.29 -8.23
N GLU A 42 8.79 27.26 -7.66
CA GLU A 42 7.87 27.01 -6.54
C GLU A 42 6.77 26.00 -6.89
N ALA A 43 6.15 26.16 -8.06
CA ALA A 43 5.15 25.23 -8.54
C ALA A 43 5.73 23.82 -8.76
N GLY A 44 6.94 23.74 -9.32
CA GLY A 44 7.65 22.49 -9.56
C GLY A 44 8.02 21.75 -8.28
N THR A 45 8.59 22.45 -7.30
CA THR A 45 8.92 21.86 -6.00
C THR A 45 7.66 21.41 -5.27
N GLY A 46 6.61 22.23 -5.26
CA GLY A 46 5.33 21.85 -4.65
C GLY A 46 4.68 20.64 -5.31
N ALA A 47 4.74 20.54 -6.64
CA ALA A 47 4.20 19.40 -7.37
C ALA A 47 4.95 18.09 -7.06
N VAL A 48 6.27 18.14 -6.93
CA VAL A 48 7.07 16.96 -6.55
C VAL A 48 6.83 16.57 -5.09
N GLU A 49 6.79 17.55 -4.18
CA GLU A 49 6.52 17.30 -2.75
C GLU A 49 5.12 16.74 -2.49
N ALA A 50 4.13 17.13 -3.29
CA ALA A 50 2.76 16.64 -3.19
C ALA A 50 2.59 15.16 -3.59
N ILE A 51 3.62 14.52 -4.16
CA ILE A 51 3.55 13.12 -4.58
C ILE A 51 3.66 12.23 -3.35
N ASN A 52 2.50 11.73 -2.94
CA ASN A 52 2.37 10.79 -1.86
C ASN A 52 1.58 9.57 -2.35
N PRO A 53 2.24 8.46 -2.73
CA PRO A 53 1.53 7.26 -3.19
C PRO A 53 0.68 6.65 -2.09
N GLU A 54 -0.49 6.17 -2.48
CA GLU A 54 -1.40 5.40 -1.63
C GLU A 54 -1.04 3.92 -1.72
N ALA A 55 -1.05 3.22 -0.57
CA ALA A 55 -0.88 1.78 -0.54
C ALA A 55 -2.25 1.11 -0.66
N LYS A 56 -2.43 0.27 -1.68
CA LYS A 56 -3.69 -0.43 -1.96
C LYS A 56 -3.52 -1.93 -1.94
N ALA A 57 -2.54 -2.42 -2.69
CA ALA A 57 -2.41 -3.86 -2.92
C ALA A 57 -2.09 -4.66 -1.65
N LYS A 58 -1.14 -4.20 -0.81
CA LYS A 58 -0.81 -4.90 0.44
C LYS A 58 -1.95 -4.83 1.47
N PRO A 59 -2.59 -3.66 1.73
CA PRO A 59 -3.75 -3.59 2.60
C PRO A 59 -4.92 -4.48 2.15
N GLU A 60 -5.31 -4.42 0.88
CA GLU A 60 -6.41 -5.22 0.32
C GLU A 60 -6.14 -6.73 0.45
N ALA A 61 -4.90 -7.16 0.20
CA ALA A 61 -4.52 -8.57 0.36
C ALA A 61 -4.62 -9.04 1.83
N LYS A 62 -4.30 -8.17 2.80
CA LYS A 62 -4.44 -8.50 4.23
C LYS A 62 -5.90 -8.58 4.66
N GLU A 63 -6.74 -7.68 4.16
CA GLU A 63 -8.19 -7.69 4.40
C GLU A 63 -8.82 -8.98 3.87
N ALA A 64 -8.47 -9.41 2.65
CA ALA A 64 -8.94 -10.67 2.10
C ALA A 64 -8.54 -11.90 2.94
N ILE A 65 -7.35 -11.89 3.55
CA ILE A 65 -6.92 -12.95 4.48
C ILE A 65 -7.77 -12.94 5.76
N ASP A 66 -8.08 -11.76 6.30
CA ASP A 66 -8.94 -11.61 7.48
C ASP A 66 -10.35 -12.13 7.23
N ASP A 67 -10.93 -11.83 6.07
CA ASP A 67 -12.25 -12.32 5.69
C ASP A 67 -12.29 -13.84 5.58
N VAL A 68 -11.26 -14.44 4.95
CA VAL A 68 -11.13 -15.90 4.85
C VAL A 68 -10.93 -16.54 6.22
N LEU A 69 -10.10 -15.94 7.09
CA LEU A 69 -9.90 -16.43 8.46
C LEU A 69 -11.24 -16.44 9.22
N LYS A 70 -11.96 -15.32 9.21
CA LYS A 70 -13.26 -15.17 9.89
C LYS A 70 -14.29 -16.19 9.39
N ALA A 71 -14.35 -16.42 8.08
CA ALA A 71 -15.22 -17.44 7.49
C ALA A 71 -14.82 -18.85 7.96
N LYS A 72 -13.52 -19.14 8.04
CA LYS A 72 -13.01 -20.43 8.52
C LYS A 72 -13.31 -20.67 10.00
N GLU A 73 -13.11 -19.66 10.85
CA GLU A 73 -13.45 -19.72 12.28
C GLU A 73 -14.95 -19.97 12.48
N SER A 74 -15.80 -19.25 11.73
CA SER A 74 -17.26 -19.45 11.77
C SER A 74 -17.66 -20.88 11.36
N ALA A 75 -17.01 -21.42 10.33
CA ALA A 75 -17.24 -22.80 9.90
C ALA A 75 -16.79 -23.83 10.95
N ILE A 76 -15.68 -23.57 11.67
CA ILE A 76 -15.21 -24.41 12.78
C ILE A 76 -16.19 -24.36 13.96
N ASP A 77 -16.68 -23.18 14.31
CA ASP A 77 -17.62 -23.01 15.41
C ASP A 77 -18.94 -23.75 15.16
N ALA A 78 -19.39 -23.81 13.91
CA ALA A 78 -20.59 -24.54 13.49
C ALA A 78 -20.45 -26.07 13.50
N ARG A 79 -19.25 -26.63 13.67
CA ARG A 79 -19.03 -28.08 13.73
C ARG A 79 -19.57 -28.64 15.05
N THR A 80 -20.54 -29.53 14.98
CA THR A 80 -21.14 -30.18 16.17
C THR A 80 -20.47 -31.49 16.56
N ASP A 81 -19.57 -31.98 15.72
CA ASP A 81 -18.79 -33.20 15.93
C ASP A 81 -17.42 -32.96 16.58
N LEU A 82 -17.08 -31.70 16.86
CA LEU A 82 -15.84 -31.30 17.53
C LEU A 82 -16.13 -30.84 18.96
N THR A 83 -15.22 -31.16 19.87
CA THR A 83 -15.14 -30.58 21.21
C THR A 83 -14.66 -29.13 21.17
N ASP A 84 -14.87 -28.40 22.26
CA ASP A 84 -14.43 -27.00 22.37
C ASP A 84 -12.90 -26.87 22.26
N ASP A 85 -12.15 -27.82 22.83
CA ASP A 85 -10.68 -27.84 22.75
C ASP A 85 -10.20 -28.08 21.31
N GLU A 86 -10.83 -29.00 20.57
CA GLU A 86 -10.52 -29.24 19.16
C GLU A 86 -10.85 -28.01 18.29
N LYS A 87 -11.97 -27.34 18.55
CA LYS A 87 -12.32 -26.08 17.87
C LYS A 87 -11.29 -25.00 18.15
N LYS A 88 -10.89 -24.83 19.42
CA LYS A 88 -9.89 -23.84 19.81
C LYS A 88 -8.56 -24.10 19.09
N ALA A 89 -8.07 -25.34 19.11
CA ALA A 89 -6.82 -25.72 18.44
C ALA A 89 -6.90 -25.47 16.91
N ALA A 90 -8.04 -25.79 16.28
CA ALA A 90 -8.25 -25.55 14.86
C ALA A 90 -8.28 -24.04 14.51
N LYS A 91 -8.89 -23.20 15.35
CA LYS A 91 -8.91 -21.75 15.16
C LYS A 91 -7.52 -21.12 15.36
N GLU A 92 -6.77 -21.55 16.37
CA GLU A 92 -5.39 -21.10 16.55
C GLU A 92 -4.50 -21.48 15.35
N ALA A 93 -4.63 -22.70 14.84
CA ALA A 93 -3.90 -23.12 13.64
C ALA A 93 -4.27 -22.29 12.39
N ALA A 94 -5.55 -21.95 12.22
CA ALA A 94 -6.02 -21.08 11.14
C ALA A 94 -5.47 -19.66 11.29
N LYS A 95 -5.47 -19.12 12.51
CA LYS A 95 -4.90 -17.79 12.83
C LYS A 95 -3.40 -17.76 12.54
N ASP A 96 -2.64 -18.76 12.97
CA ASP A 96 -1.19 -18.84 12.72
C ASP A 96 -0.87 -18.87 11.23
N ALA A 97 -1.68 -19.57 10.43
CA ALA A 97 -1.54 -19.59 8.98
C ALA A 97 -1.83 -18.21 8.35
N ALA A 98 -2.88 -17.53 8.81
CA ALA A 98 -3.22 -16.17 8.38
C ALA A 98 -2.11 -15.16 8.74
N ASP A 99 -1.59 -15.20 9.97
CA ASP A 99 -0.51 -14.33 10.43
C ASP A 99 0.76 -14.52 9.60
N LYS A 100 1.14 -15.78 9.28
CA LYS A 100 2.28 -16.09 8.40
C LYS A 100 2.08 -15.54 6.99
N ALA A 101 0.87 -15.67 6.44
CA ALA A 101 0.55 -15.13 5.12
C ALA A 101 0.64 -13.59 5.10
N LYS A 102 0.15 -12.92 6.14
CA LYS A 102 0.28 -11.45 6.27
C LYS A 102 1.72 -11.00 6.44
N ALA A 103 2.52 -11.73 7.21
CA ALA A 103 3.95 -11.44 7.35
C ALA A 103 4.69 -11.57 6.01
N ALA A 104 4.31 -12.55 5.18
CA ALA A 104 4.87 -12.70 3.83
C ALA A 104 4.47 -11.57 2.87
N ILE A 105 3.32 -10.92 3.07
CA ILE A 105 2.93 -9.72 2.33
C ILE A 105 3.82 -8.51 2.68
N ASP A 106 4.29 -8.43 3.93
CA ASP A 106 5.14 -7.34 4.39
C ASP A 106 6.61 -7.47 4.00
N ALA A 107 7.08 -8.70 3.75
CA ALA A 107 8.43 -9.00 3.27
C ALA A 107 8.74 -8.35 1.91
#